data_AF-A0A920M7V2-F1
#
_entry.id   AF-A0A920M7V2-F1
#
_cell.length_a   1.000
_cell.length_b   1.000
_cell.length_c   1.000
_cell.angle_alpha   90.00
_cell.angle_beta   90.00
_cell.angle_gamma   90.00
#
_symmetry.space_group_name_H-M   'P 1'
#
loop_
_entity.id
_entity.type
_entity.pdbx_description
1 polymer ?
#
loop_
_entity_poly.entity_id
_entity_poly.type
_entity_poly.pdbx_seq_one_letter_code
_entity_poly.pdbx_strand_id
1 'polypeptide(L)'
;MNAKGSSGGLKGSKGSAYEGGIRVPAFMMWEGKFKNESSNQFFFIQDVLPTLLSAAEIDYENSFFEGTSRWDSLLKRTVDKPQNSVLAASVAFEEIALFNDDWKLYFKKGPAGSNSVNYYELFNIIEDPLEEYDLSKDYPDIFNLMKETLNKIPKRNLQGYPDASYLYLHGDRMLSEESGTPWLNYDFELVEKPSPIIGTLIFVWILLLANKTYVILFILLAILLIYSIKKKIKRG
;
A
#
# COMPACT_ATOMS: atom_id res chain seq x y z
N MET A 1 -11.37 -11.32 -11.72
CA MET A 1 -10.58 -10.19 -12.23
C MET A 1 -9.15 -10.67 -12.43
N ASN A 2 -8.71 -10.84 -13.68
CA ASN A 2 -7.37 -11.32 -14.04
C ASN A 2 -6.40 -10.16 -14.36
N ALA A 3 -6.66 -8.96 -13.84
CA ALA A 3 -5.81 -7.79 -14.04
C ALA A 3 -4.68 -7.72 -12.99
N LYS A 4 -3.94 -8.82 -12.81
CA LYS A 4 -2.64 -8.75 -12.12
C LYS A 4 -1.62 -8.37 -13.17
N GLY A 5 -1.07 -7.16 -13.08
CA GLY A 5 0.09 -6.77 -13.91
C GLY A 5 1.25 -7.75 -13.71
N SER A 6 2.16 -7.81 -14.68
CA SER A 6 3.36 -8.65 -14.56
C SER A 6 4.41 -7.97 -13.68
N SER A 7 4.91 -8.68 -12.67
CA SER A 7 6.08 -8.29 -11.86
C SER A 7 7.40 -8.79 -12.46
N GLY A 8 7.38 -9.39 -13.66
CA GLY A 8 8.58 -9.95 -14.29
C GLY A 8 9.13 -11.20 -13.59
N GLY A 9 8.31 -11.90 -12.80
CA GLY A 9 8.70 -13.10 -12.06
C GLY A 9 8.96 -12.88 -10.57
N LEU A 10 9.08 -11.63 -10.12
CA LEU A 10 9.20 -11.30 -8.70
C LEU A 10 7.94 -11.71 -7.92
N LYS A 11 8.11 -12.21 -6.68
CA LYS A 11 7.01 -12.63 -5.81
C LYS A 11 6.09 -11.46 -5.46
N GLY A 12 4.80 -11.74 -5.37
CA GLY A 12 3.79 -10.72 -5.09
C GLY A 12 3.45 -9.81 -6.28
N SER A 13 2.68 -8.77 -6.01
CA SER A 13 2.23 -7.79 -7.01
C SER A 13 1.80 -6.50 -6.30
N LYS A 14 1.27 -5.53 -7.04
CA LYS A 14 0.69 -4.28 -6.49
C LYS A 14 -0.08 -4.54 -5.18
N GLY A 15 0.31 -3.81 -4.14
CA GLY A 15 -0.27 -3.90 -2.80
C GLY A 15 0.40 -4.92 -1.87
N SER A 16 1.48 -5.57 -2.30
CA SER A 16 2.31 -6.44 -1.46
C SER A 16 3.66 -5.81 -1.14
N ALA A 17 4.26 -6.21 0.00
CA ALA A 17 5.63 -5.82 0.37
C ALA A 17 6.72 -6.80 -0.15
N TYR A 18 6.34 -7.87 -0.84
CA TYR A 18 7.29 -8.66 -1.64
C TYR A 18 7.85 -7.83 -2.81
N GLU A 19 8.99 -8.22 -3.36
CA GLU A 19 9.71 -7.51 -4.43
C GLU A 19 8.80 -7.17 -5.60
N GLY A 20 7.88 -8.04 -6.01
CA GLY A 20 6.95 -7.78 -7.11
C GLY A 20 5.92 -6.67 -6.84
N GLY A 21 5.78 -6.24 -5.59
CA GLY A 21 4.94 -5.09 -5.20
C GLY A 21 5.72 -3.79 -4.94
N ILE A 22 7.00 -3.87 -4.60
CA ILE A 22 7.81 -2.70 -4.18
C ILE A 22 9.03 -2.40 -5.05
N ARG A 23 9.55 -3.38 -5.81
CA ARG A 23 10.66 -3.19 -6.74
C ARG A 23 10.12 -2.78 -8.10
N VAL A 24 10.59 -1.65 -8.60
CA VAL A 24 10.15 -1.05 -9.86
C VAL A 24 11.34 -0.71 -10.75
N PRO A 25 11.17 -0.72 -12.08
CA PRO A 25 12.17 -0.17 -12.98
C PRO A 25 12.38 1.33 -12.70
N ALA A 26 13.64 1.75 -12.60
CA ALA A 26 14.01 3.14 -12.43
C ALA A 26 15.24 3.47 -13.28
N PHE A 27 15.31 4.70 -13.78
CA PHE A 27 16.46 5.21 -14.51
C PHE A 27 16.72 6.66 -14.12
N MET A 28 17.99 7.04 -14.13
CA MET A 28 18.44 8.42 -13.92
C MET A 28 19.34 8.80 -15.09
N MET A 29 19.12 9.97 -15.66
CA MET A 29 19.85 10.46 -16.81
C MET A 29 20.38 11.86 -16.52
N TRP A 30 21.71 12.00 -16.59
CA TRP A 30 22.37 13.28 -16.45
C TRP A 30 23.65 13.26 -17.28
N GLU A 31 23.65 14.03 -18.35
CA GLU A 31 24.78 14.17 -19.26
C GLU A 31 26.03 14.70 -18.53
N GLY A 32 27.17 14.03 -18.74
CA GLY A 32 28.42 14.38 -18.07
C GLY A 32 28.55 13.93 -16.61
N LYS A 33 27.49 13.38 -15.99
CA LYS A 33 27.56 12.78 -14.64
C LYS A 33 27.48 11.26 -14.69
N PHE A 34 26.53 10.71 -15.45
CA PHE A 34 26.31 9.26 -15.53
C PHE A 34 26.66 8.71 -16.91
N LYS A 35 27.15 7.47 -16.93
CA LYS A 35 27.31 6.67 -18.16
C LYS A 35 26.09 5.78 -18.34
N ASN A 36 25.87 5.27 -19.56
CA ASN A 36 24.79 4.33 -19.86
C ASN A 36 25.11 2.94 -19.28
N GLU A 37 24.91 2.78 -17.97
CA GLU A 37 25.31 1.61 -17.19
C GLU A 37 24.21 1.27 -16.16
N SER A 38 24.11 0.00 -15.77
CA SER A 38 23.26 -0.44 -14.68
C SER A 38 23.89 -0.18 -13.32
N SER A 39 23.09 0.15 -12.31
CA SER A 39 23.52 0.28 -10.91
C SER A 39 22.84 -0.76 -10.02
N ASN A 40 23.62 -1.33 -9.09
CA ASN A 40 23.12 -2.21 -8.04
C ASN A 40 22.87 -1.48 -6.71
N GLN A 41 22.96 -0.14 -6.70
CA GLN A 41 22.69 0.68 -5.52
C GLN A 41 21.24 0.48 -5.07
N PHE A 42 21.04 0.10 -3.81
CA PHE A 42 19.72 0.15 -3.19
C PHE A 42 19.21 1.59 -3.20
N PHE A 43 18.00 1.79 -3.71
CA PHE A 43 17.40 3.11 -3.82
C PHE A 43 15.92 3.03 -3.47
N PHE A 44 15.55 3.72 -2.39
CA PHE A 44 14.16 3.73 -1.91
C PHE A 44 13.50 5.06 -2.23
N ILE A 45 12.16 5.10 -2.20
CA ILE A 45 11.42 6.34 -2.50
C ILE A 45 11.80 7.48 -1.56
N GLN A 46 12.06 7.18 -0.28
CA GLN A 46 12.51 8.14 0.72
C GLN A 46 13.91 8.71 0.44
N ASP A 47 14.73 8.05 -0.39
CA ASP A 47 16.07 8.52 -0.76
C ASP A 47 16.03 9.54 -1.91
N VAL A 48 14.91 9.60 -2.68
CA VAL A 48 14.80 10.44 -3.88
C VAL A 48 15.06 11.91 -3.54
N LEU A 49 14.29 12.47 -2.60
CA LEU A 49 14.36 13.89 -2.27
C LEU A 49 15.73 14.31 -1.71
N PRO A 50 16.31 13.67 -0.67
CA PRO A 50 17.64 14.06 -0.19
C PRO A 50 18.72 13.85 -1.26
N THR A 51 18.60 12.85 -2.14
CA THR A 51 19.53 12.66 -3.27
C THR A 51 19.47 13.84 -4.25
N LEU A 52 18.27 14.29 -4.62
CA LEU A 52 18.10 15.44 -5.52
C LEU A 52 18.62 16.74 -4.89
N LEU A 53 18.39 16.95 -3.59
CA LEU A 53 18.92 18.12 -2.87
C LEU A 53 20.45 18.13 -2.87
N SER A 54 21.09 16.99 -2.56
CA SER A 54 22.55 16.87 -2.68
C SER A 54 23.05 17.13 -4.09
N ALA A 55 22.34 16.61 -5.10
CA ALA A 55 22.72 16.80 -6.50
C ALA A 55 22.61 18.25 -6.98
N ALA A 56 21.68 19.01 -6.38
CA ALA A 56 21.48 20.42 -6.62
C ALA A 56 22.34 21.33 -5.73
N GLU A 57 23.21 20.76 -4.88
CA GLU A 57 24.04 21.49 -3.92
C GLU A 57 23.20 22.36 -2.95
N ILE A 58 22.01 21.89 -2.58
CA ILE A 58 21.12 22.54 -1.62
C ILE A 58 21.36 21.94 -0.24
N ASP A 59 21.65 22.79 0.74
CA ASP A 59 21.79 22.38 2.14
C ASP A 59 20.46 21.96 2.75
N TYR A 60 20.48 20.89 3.55
CA TYR A 60 19.32 20.40 4.29
C TYR A 60 19.75 19.67 5.56
N GLU A 61 18.85 19.59 6.53
CA GLU A 61 19.06 18.78 7.74
C GLU A 61 18.59 17.35 7.51
N ASN A 62 19.49 16.36 7.68
CA ASN A 62 19.17 14.95 7.50
C ASN A 62 18.03 14.47 8.41
N SER A 63 17.81 15.10 9.56
CA SER A 63 16.77 14.77 10.54
C SER A 63 15.35 14.91 10.00
N PHE A 64 15.13 15.66 8.93
CA PHE A 64 13.81 15.82 8.30
C PHE A 64 13.44 14.66 7.36
N PHE A 65 14.40 13.79 7.02
CA PHE A 65 14.20 12.71 6.06
C PHE A 65 14.34 11.34 6.72
N GLU A 66 13.51 10.40 6.28
CA GLU A 66 13.66 8.99 6.64
C GLU A 66 14.69 8.28 5.74
N GLY A 67 14.86 8.79 4.52
CA GLY A 67 15.87 8.31 3.58
C GLY A 67 17.17 9.09 3.69
N THR A 68 18.15 8.62 2.94
CA THR A 68 19.50 9.20 2.88
C THR A 68 19.89 9.47 1.44
N SER A 69 20.67 10.52 1.22
CA SER A 69 21.18 10.80 -0.12
C SER A 69 22.07 9.67 -0.62
N ARG A 70 21.84 9.22 -1.85
CA ARG A 70 22.69 8.27 -2.58
C ARG A 70 23.55 8.96 -3.63
N TRP A 71 23.60 10.28 -3.64
CA TRP A 71 24.26 11.05 -4.70
C TRP A 71 25.73 10.68 -4.85
N ASP A 72 26.44 10.61 -3.74
CA ASP A 72 27.86 10.27 -3.71
C ASP A 72 28.14 8.83 -4.19
N SER A 73 27.34 7.85 -3.74
CA SER A 73 27.49 6.46 -4.17
C SER A 73 27.14 6.27 -5.64
N LEU A 74 26.13 6.98 -6.13
CA LEU A 74 25.78 7.00 -7.56
C LEU A 74 26.93 7.53 -8.42
N LEU A 75 27.59 8.61 -8.02
CA LEU A 75 28.75 9.15 -8.76
C LEU A 75 29.98 8.24 -8.68
N LYS A 76 30.27 7.71 -7.48
CA LYS A 76 31.44 6.85 -7.22
C LYS A 76 31.23 5.41 -7.69
N ARG A 77 30.01 5.02 -8.05
CA ARG A 77 29.59 3.64 -8.38
C ARG A 77 29.86 2.67 -7.25
N THR A 78 29.64 3.10 -6.02
CA THR A 78 29.69 2.26 -4.83
C THR A 78 28.29 1.83 -4.44
N VAL A 79 28.18 0.73 -3.69
CA VAL A 79 26.91 0.26 -3.15
C VAL A 79 26.87 0.56 -1.67
N ASP A 80 26.05 1.54 -1.29
CA ASP A 80 25.69 1.80 0.09
C ASP A 80 24.51 0.89 0.45
N LYS A 81 24.73 0.00 1.41
CA LYS A 81 23.68 -0.92 1.86
C LYS A 81 22.60 -0.19 2.67
N PRO A 82 21.34 -0.66 2.65
CA PRO A 82 20.28 -0.10 3.47
C PRO A 82 20.59 -0.28 4.96
N GLN A 83 20.23 0.73 5.76
CA GLN A 83 20.29 0.67 7.21
C GLN A 83 18.87 0.84 7.74
N ASN A 84 18.24 -0.29 8.07
CA ASN A 84 16.86 -0.35 8.58
C ASN A 84 15.83 0.41 7.72
N SER A 85 15.97 0.36 6.39
CA SER A 85 15.04 1.01 5.47
C SER A 85 13.72 0.26 5.43
N VAL A 86 12.60 0.95 5.64
CA VAL A 86 11.27 0.34 5.70
C VAL A 86 10.40 0.79 4.54
N LEU A 87 9.68 -0.16 3.95
CA LEU A 87 8.59 0.08 3.00
C LEU A 87 7.32 -0.60 3.50
N ALA A 88 6.18 0.08 3.40
CA ALA A 88 4.88 -0.46 3.80
C ALA A 88 3.91 -0.49 2.62
N ALA A 89 3.22 -1.61 2.46
CA ALA A 89 2.11 -1.78 1.53
C ALA A 89 0.84 -2.07 2.35
N SER A 90 -0.08 -1.10 2.40
CA SER A 90 -1.31 -1.19 3.18
C SER A 90 -2.54 -0.98 2.29
N VAL A 91 -2.79 -1.95 1.40
CA VAL A 91 -3.96 -1.92 0.49
C VAL A 91 -5.10 -2.77 1.05
N ALA A 92 -4.85 -4.04 1.30
CA ALA A 92 -5.83 -4.96 1.89
C ALA A 92 -5.40 -5.44 3.29
N PHE A 93 -4.10 -5.59 3.49
CA PHE A 93 -3.47 -5.96 4.75
C PHE A 93 -2.26 -5.05 4.97
N GLU A 94 -1.87 -4.86 6.22
CA GLU A 94 -0.61 -4.19 6.57
C GLU A 94 0.54 -5.16 6.28
N GLU A 95 1.21 -4.96 5.14
CA GLU A 95 2.45 -5.67 4.77
C GLU A 95 3.63 -4.69 4.87
N ILE A 96 4.75 -5.14 5.41
CA ILE A 96 5.96 -4.33 5.62
C ILE A 96 7.18 -5.12 5.13
N ALA A 97 8.11 -4.43 4.48
CA ALA A 97 9.45 -4.92 4.19
C ALA A 97 10.47 -4.05 4.94
N LEU A 98 11.30 -4.69 5.76
CA LEU A 98 12.45 -4.08 6.41
C LEU A 98 13.72 -4.58 5.71
N PHE A 99 14.49 -3.66 5.16
CA PHE A 99 15.79 -3.93 4.55
C PHE A 99 16.91 -3.49 5.48
N ASN A 100 17.86 -4.37 5.73
CA ASN A 100 19.08 -4.04 6.44
C ASN A 100 20.22 -4.91 5.91
N ASP A 101 21.26 -4.26 5.39
CA ASP A 101 22.32 -4.95 4.66
C ASP A 101 21.73 -5.73 3.46
N ASP A 102 22.14 -6.99 3.24
CA ASP A 102 21.62 -7.87 2.20
C ASP A 102 20.29 -8.56 2.61
N TRP A 103 19.82 -8.31 3.83
CA TRP A 103 18.66 -8.99 4.40
C TRP A 103 17.37 -8.19 4.23
N LYS A 104 16.29 -8.93 3.98
CA LYS A 104 14.92 -8.44 3.96
C LYS A 104 14.06 -9.25 4.92
N LEU A 105 13.44 -8.57 5.88
CA LEU A 105 12.37 -9.14 6.70
C LEU A 105 11.03 -8.72 6.11
N TYR A 106 10.27 -9.70 5.64
CA TYR A 106 8.87 -9.52 5.28
C TYR A 106 7.98 -9.68 6.51
N PHE A 107 7.01 -8.80 6.67
CA PHE A 107 5.97 -8.87 7.70
C PHE A 107 4.61 -8.69 7.08
N LYS A 108 3.65 -9.51 7.52
CA LYS A 108 2.23 -9.34 7.21
C LYS A 108 1.40 -9.46 8.48
N LYS A 109 0.62 -8.43 8.75
CA LYS A 109 -0.32 -8.42 9.86
C LYS A 109 -1.48 -9.36 9.58
N GLY A 110 -1.84 -10.15 10.60
CA GLY A 110 -3.04 -10.98 10.55
C GLY A 110 -4.34 -10.15 10.49
N PRO A 111 -5.44 -10.71 9.94
CA PRO A 111 -6.73 -10.02 9.90
C PRO A 111 -7.24 -9.64 11.30
N ALA A 112 -7.78 -8.43 11.43
CA ALA A 112 -8.34 -7.91 12.67
C ALA A 112 -9.52 -8.78 13.16
N GLY A 113 -9.60 -9.00 14.47
CA GLY A 113 -10.74 -9.72 15.10
C GLY A 113 -10.63 -11.24 15.14
N SER A 114 -9.48 -11.82 14.77
CA SER A 114 -9.17 -13.23 14.96
C SER A 114 -7.85 -13.37 15.73
N ASN A 115 -7.62 -14.50 16.40
CA ASN A 115 -6.31 -14.88 16.98
C ASN A 115 -5.24 -15.13 15.89
N SER A 116 -5.31 -14.39 14.77
CA SER A 116 -4.40 -14.53 13.65
C SER A 116 -3.00 -14.11 14.05
N VAL A 117 -2.07 -15.02 13.81
CA VAL A 117 -0.65 -14.80 14.06
C VAL A 117 -0.09 -13.90 12.96
N ASN A 118 0.71 -12.92 13.35
CA ASN A 118 1.49 -12.14 12.41
C ASN A 118 2.46 -13.05 11.65
N TYR A 119 2.54 -12.86 10.34
CA TYR A 119 3.40 -13.65 9.48
C TYR A 119 4.72 -12.92 9.24
N TYR A 120 5.82 -13.67 9.27
CA TYR A 120 7.15 -13.17 9.02
C TYR A 120 7.93 -14.16 8.15
N GLU A 121 8.75 -13.65 7.24
CA GLU A 121 9.75 -14.41 6.47
C GLU A 121 11.04 -13.60 6.41
N LEU A 122 12.19 -14.28 6.33
CA LEU A 122 13.50 -13.67 6.18
C LEU A 122 14.12 -14.12 4.85
N PHE A 123 14.66 -13.17 4.10
CA PHE A 123 15.33 -13.43 2.83
C PHE A 123 16.69 -12.73 2.79
N ASN A 124 17.66 -13.35 2.13
CA ASN A 124 18.82 -12.63 1.60
C ASN A 124 18.43 -12.15 0.19
N ILE A 125 18.16 -10.86 0.03
CA ILE A 125 17.55 -10.33 -1.20
C ILE A 125 18.54 -10.23 -2.37
N ILE A 126 19.83 -10.31 -2.09
CA ILE A 126 20.88 -10.34 -3.11
C ILE A 126 21.01 -11.74 -3.70
N GLU A 127 21.00 -12.77 -2.85
CA GLU A 127 21.11 -14.18 -3.26
C GLU A 127 19.77 -14.76 -3.74
N ASP A 128 18.66 -14.32 -3.15
CA ASP A 128 17.29 -14.74 -3.47
C ASP A 128 16.40 -13.51 -3.76
N PRO A 129 16.55 -12.88 -4.94
CA PRO A 129 15.72 -11.75 -5.35
C PRO A 129 14.26 -12.13 -5.65
N LEU A 130 13.95 -13.44 -5.72
CA LEU A 130 12.61 -13.96 -5.99
C LEU A 130 11.85 -14.29 -4.69
N GLU A 131 12.52 -14.25 -3.54
CA GLU A 131 11.94 -14.53 -2.22
C GLU A 131 11.31 -15.94 -2.14
N GLU A 132 12.00 -16.91 -2.72
CA GLU A 132 11.60 -18.31 -2.80
C GLU A 132 11.87 -19.08 -1.51
N TYR A 133 12.95 -18.74 -0.79
CA TYR A 133 13.44 -19.51 0.36
C TYR A 133 13.41 -18.69 1.65
N ASP A 134 12.50 -19.02 2.55
CA ASP A 134 12.47 -18.42 3.90
C ASP A 134 13.62 -18.95 4.76
N LEU A 135 14.53 -18.04 5.11
CA LEU A 135 15.73 -18.27 5.90
C LEU A 135 15.52 -18.03 7.41
N SER A 136 14.27 -17.79 7.85
CA SER A 136 13.96 -17.45 9.25
C SER A 136 14.40 -18.51 10.27
N LYS A 137 14.38 -19.79 9.87
CA LYS A 137 14.79 -20.93 10.71
C LYS A 137 16.29 -21.18 10.66
N ASP A 138 16.92 -20.87 9.54
CA ASP A 138 18.34 -21.12 9.30
C ASP A 138 19.21 -20.02 9.92
N TYR A 139 18.69 -18.79 10.00
CA TYR A 139 19.35 -17.62 10.59
C TYR A 139 18.50 -16.97 11.70
N PRO A 140 18.23 -17.68 12.82
CA PRO A 140 17.32 -17.21 13.86
C PRO A 140 17.82 -15.93 14.55
N ASP A 141 19.13 -15.73 14.67
CA ASP A 141 19.71 -14.54 15.28
C ASP A 141 19.42 -13.28 14.46
N ILE A 142 19.60 -13.36 13.13
CA ILE A 142 19.30 -12.28 12.19
C ILE A 142 17.80 -12.01 12.18
N PHE A 143 16.99 -13.07 12.10
CA PHE A 143 15.54 -12.98 12.12
C PHE A 143 15.03 -12.25 13.38
N ASN A 144 15.52 -12.63 14.56
CA ASN A 144 15.13 -12.01 15.82
C ASN A 144 15.59 -10.55 15.91
N LEU A 145 16.82 -10.26 15.49
CA LEU A 145 17.33 -8.89 15.42
C LEU A 145 16.45 -8.01 14.53
N MET A 146 16.16 -8.44 13.30
CA MET A 146 15.33 -7.67 12.38
C MET A 146 13.90 -7.48 12.90
N LYS A 147 13.32 -8.50 13.56
CA LYS A 147 12.01 -8.37 14.20
C LYS A 147 12.01 -7.35 15.33
N GLU A 148 13.05 -7.36 16.17
CA GLU A 148 13.20 -6.38 17.24
C GLU A 148 13.35 -4.97 16.66
N THR A 149 14.19 -4.80 15.64
CA THR A 149 14.33 -3.54 14.90
C THR A 149 12.99 -3.06 14.38
N LEU A 150 12.23 -3.90 13.67
CA LEU A 150 10.91 -3.53 13.13
C LEU A 150 9.94 -3.08 14.23
N ASN A 151 9.96 -3.74 15.39
CA ASN A 151 9.09 -3.41 16.52
C ASN A 151 9.46 -2.08 17.21
N LYS A 152 10.72 -1.64 17.12
CA LYS A 152 11.18 -0.36 17.66
C LYS A 152 10.86 0.83 16.76
N ILE A 153 10.58 0.58 15.48
CA ILE A 153 10.28 1.65 14.52
C ILE A 153 8.90 2.25 14.86
N PRO A 154 8.80 3.58 15.06
CA PRO A 154 7.54 4.22 15.42
C PRO A 154 6.52 4.05 14.30
N LYS A 155 5.41 3.38 14.61
CA LYS A 155 4.29 3.22 13.67
C LYS A 155 3.55 4.55 13.54
N ARG A 156 3.73 5.23 12.40
CA ARG A 156 2.89 6.39 12.08
C ARG A 156 1.53 5.91 11.59
N ASN A 157 0.50 6.16 12.39
CA ASN A 157 -0.87 5.79 12.06
C ASN A 157 -1.46 6.85 11.09
N LEU A 158 -0.96 6.89 9.85
CA LEU A 158 -1.29 7.94 8.88
C LEU A 158 -2.57 7.62 8.11
N GLN A 159 -2.92 6.35 7.96
CA GLN A 159 -4.14 5.94 7.27
C GLN A 159 -5.26 5.78 8.29
N GLY A 160 -6.12 6.80 8.39
CA GLY A 160 -7.46 6.58 8.92
C GLY A 160 -8.18 5.54 8.08
N TYR A 161 -9.10 4.77 8.69
CA TYR A 161 -9.96 3.88 7.92
C TYR A 161 -10.70 4.70 6.85
N PRO A 162 -10.75 4.22 5.59
CA PRO A 162 -11.51 4.90 4.56
C PRO A 162 -12.96 5.01 5.01
N ASP A 163 -13.45 6.24 5.13
CA ASP A 163 -14.85 6.51 5.41
C ASP A 163 -15.64 6.20 4.13
N ALA A 164 -16.35 5.08 4.13
CA ALA A 164 -17.11 4.61 2.98
C ALA A 164 -18.15 5.63 2.51
N SER A 165 -18.72 6.40 3.43
CA SER A 165 -19.72 7.43 3.11
C SER A 165 -19.07 8.65 2.49
N TYR A 166 -17.90 9.05 2.99
CA TYR A 166 -17.08 10.09 2.36
C TYR A 166 -16.61 9.68 0.95
N LEU A 167 -16.10 8.46 0.79
CA LEU A 167 -15.68 7.92 -0.52
C LEU A 167 -16.86 7.77 -1.48
N TYR A 168 -18.04 7.39 -1.00
CA TYR A 168 -19.23 7.34 -1.84
C TYR A 168 -19.62 8.72 -2.37
N LEU A 169 -19.53 9.76 -1.53
CA LEU A 169 -19.89 11.14 -1.89
C LEU A 169 -18.83 11.84 -2.74
N HIS A 170 -17.56 11.71 -2.36
CA HIS A 170 -16.44 12.52 -2.84
C HIS A 170 -15.26 11.70 -3.37
N GLY A 171 -15.34 10.37 -3.34
CA GLY A 171 -14.35 9.53 -3.99
C GLY A 171 -14.31 9.79 -5.48
N ASP A 172 -13.17 9.51 -6.10
CA ASP A 172 -12.97 9.71 -7.52
C ASP A 172 -14.01 8.92 -8.32
N ARG A 173 -14.96 9.63 -8.93
CA ARG A 173 -16.03 9.01 -9.72
C ARG A 173 -15.64 8.84 -11.18
N MET A 174 -14.50 9.39 -11.63
CA MET A 174 -14.09 9.41 -13.04
C MET A 174 -15.23 9.85 -13.99
N LEU A 175 -16.08 10.78 -13.52
CA LEU A 175 -17.30 11.21 -14.22
C LEU A 175 -17.13 12.50 -15.03
N SER A 176 -15.97 13.16 -14.95
CA SER A 176 -15.72 14.40 -15.70
C SER A 176 -15.06 14.12 -17.04
N GLU A 177 -15.34 14.97 -18.03
CA GLU A 177 -14.43 15.17 -19.16
C GLU A 177 -13.04 15.50 -18.61
N GLU A 178 -11.99 14.86 -19.13
CA GLU A 178 -10.61 15.15 -18.74
C GLU A 178 -10.34 16.64 -18.96
N SER A 179 -10.19 17.40 -17.87
CA SER A 179 -10.06 18.86 -17.92
C SER A 179 -8.78 19.33 -18.62
N GLY A 180 -7.84 18.41 -18.86
CA GLY A 180 -6.50 18.71 -19.38
C GLY A 180 -5.63 19.54 -18.43
N THR A 181 -6.14 19.94 -17.25
CA THR A 181 -5.38 20.72 -16.28
C THR A 181 -4.47 19.82 -15.46
N PRO A 182 -3.18 20.17 -15.29
CA PRO A 182 -2.29 19.44 -14.40
C PRO A 182 -2.87 19.36 -12.99
N TRP A 183 -2.73 18.21 -12.34
CA TRP A 183 -3.17 17.93 -10.97
C TRP A 183 -2.70 18.99 -9.95
N LEU A 184 -1.58 19.67 -10.23
CA LEU A 184 -1.00 20.71 -9.38
C LEU A 184 -1.83 22.00 -9.32
N ASN A 185 -2.69 22.24 -10.33
CA ASN A 185 -3.54 23.43 -10.42
C ASN A 185 -4.96 23.19 -9.89
N TYR A 186 -5.22 22.01 -9.33
CA TYR A 186 -6.48 21.74 -8.66
C TYR A 186 -6.46 22.36 -7.26
N ASP A 187 -7.39 23.28 -7.03
CA ASP A 187 -7.71 23.71 -5.67
C ASP A 187 -8.48 22.57 -4.99
N PHE A 188 -7.77 21.82 -4.15
CA PHE A 188 -8.40 20.79 -3.33
C PHE A 188 -9.18 21.46 -2.20
N GLU A 189 -10.50 21.59 -2.36
CA GLU A 189 -11.37 21.97 -1.25
C GLU A 189 -11.43 20.83 -0.23
N LEU A 190 -11.03 21.11 1.01
CA LEU A 190 -11.22 20.19 2.12
C LEU A 190 -12.71 20.12 2.45
N VAL A 191 -13.37 19.05 2.01
CA VAL A 191 -14.77 18.81 2.33
C VAL A 191 -14.88 18.21 3.74
N GLU A 192 -15.76 18.79 4.57
CA GLU A 192 -16.03 18.23 5.89
C GLU A 192 -16.69 16.85 5.80
N LYS A 193 -16.38 15.97 6.76
CA LYS A 193 -17.02 14.67 6.83
C LYS A 193 -18.51 14.82 7.15
N PRO A 194 -19.39 13.99 6.56
CA PRO A 194 -20.81 13.99 6.92
C PRO A 194 -20.98 13.66 8.41
N SER A 195 -22.05 14.17 9.03
CA SER A 195 -22.38 13.83 10.42
C SER A 195 -22.56 12.31 10.58
N PRO A 196 -22.34 11.74 11.78
CA PRO A 196 -22.44 10.29 12.00
C PRO A 196 -23.79 9.69 11.56
N ILE A 197 -24.88 10.46 11.71
CA ILE A 197 -26.23 10.05 11.29
C ILE A 197 -26.31 9.95 9.76
N ILE A 198 -25.86 11.00 9.06
CA ILE A 198 -25.86 11.04 7.59
C ILE A 198 -24.94 9.95 7.05
N GLY A 199 -23.74 9.81 7.63
CA GLY A 199 -22.80 8.74 7.30
C GLY A 199 -23.41 7.35 7.44
N THR A 200 -24.17 7.10 8.50
CA THR A 200 -24.87 5.81 8.72
C THR A 200 -25.94 5.56 7.67
N LEU A 201 -26.75 6.57 7.31
CA LEU A 201 -27.78 6.44 6.28
C LEU A 201 -27.17 6.14 4.91
N ILE A 202 -26.08 6.84 4.55
CA ILE A 202 -25.32 6.57 3.31
C ILE A 202 -24.76 5.15 3.34
N PHE A 203 -24.20 4.70 4.46
CA PHE A 203 -23.66 3.35 4.55
C PHE A 203 -24.75 2.27 4.38
N VAL A 204 -25.91 2.43 5.02
CA VAL A 204 -27.07 1.54 4.82
C VAL A 204 -27.49 1.54 3.35
N TRP A 205 -27.54 2.72 2.71
CA TRP A 205 -27.83 2.85 1.30
C TRP A 205 -26.83 2.09 0.41
N ILE A 206 -25.52 2.22 0.69
CA ILE A 206 -24.47 1.47 -0.02
C ILE A 206 -24.69 -0.04 0.12
N LEU A 207 -25.01 -0.53 1.33
CA LEU A 207 -25.29 -1.96 1.55
C LEU A 207 -26.51 -2.44 0.77
N LEU A 208 -27.57 -1.63 0.69
CA LEU A 208 -28.75 -1.93 -0.12
C LEU A 208 -28.41 -2.00 -1.61
N LEU A 209 -27.62 -1.05 -2.13
CA LEU A 209 -27.19 -1.04 -3.53
C LEU A 209 -26.28 -2.22 -3.87
N ALA A 210 -25.32 -2.54 -3.01
CA ALA A 210 -24.39 -3.66 -3.18
C ALA A 210 -25.13 -5.01 -3.21
N ASN A 211 -26.25 -5.12 -2.50
CA ASN A 211 -27.07 -6.32 -2.40
C ASN A 211 -28.44 -6.18 -3.09
N LYS A 212 -28.57 -5.27 -4.06
CA LYS A 212 -29.87 -4.89 -4.66
C LYS A 212 -30.70 -6.08 -5.14
N THR A 213 -30.06 -7.11 -5.69
CA THR A 213 -30.74 -8.31 -6.19
C THR A 213 -31.42 -9.08 -5.05
N TYR A 214 -30.73 -9.26 -3.92
CA TYR A 214 -31.28 -9.92 -2.74
C TYR A 214 -32.37 -9.08 -2.07
N VAL A 215 -32.17 -7.77 -2.01
CA VAL A 215 -33.17 -6.82 -1.46
C VAL A 215 -34.45 -6.85 -2.29
N ILE A 216 -34.35 -6.78 -3.63
CA ILE A 216 -35.51 -6.86 -4.53
C ILE A 216 -36.22 -8.20 -4.39
N LEU A 217 -35.47 -9.31 -4.36
CA LEU A 217 -36.05 -10.65 -4.17
C LEU A 217 -36.80 -10.76 -2.84
N PHE A 218 -36.21 -10.25 -1.76
CA PHE A 218 -36.83 -10.22 -0.43
C PHE A 218 -38.14 -9.41 -0.44
N ILE A 219 -38.14 -8.23 -1.08
CA ILE A 219 -39.35 -7.40 -1.21
C ILE A 219 -40.44 -8.13 -1.99
N LEU A 220 -40.10 -8.78 -3.12
CA LEU A 220 -41.06 -9.55 -3.92
C LEU A 220 -41.66 -10.71 -3.12
N LEU A 221 -40.84 -11.45 -2.37
CA LEU A 221 -41.31 -12.53 -1.49
C LEU A 221 -42.22 -12.01 -0.39
N ALA A 222 -41.90 -10.88 0.23
CA ALA A 222 -42.74 -10.24 1.23
C ALA A 222 -44.09 -9.79 0.65
N ILE A 223 -44.12 -9.21 -0.55
CA ILE A 223 -45.37 -8.82 -1.23
C ILE A 223 -46.23 -10.05 -1.52
N LEU A 224 -45.63 -11.13 -2.05
CA LEU A 224 -46.34 -12.39 -2.31
C LEU A 224 -46.91 -13.00 -1.03
N LEU A 225 -46.16 -12.95 0.08
CA LEU A 225 -46.61 -13.41 1.39
C LEU A 225 -47.82 -12.61 1.88
N ILE A 226 -47.74 -11.27 1.85
CA ILE A 226 -48.83 -10.36 2.26
C ILE A 226 -50.08 -10.58 1.40
N TYR A 227 -49.90 -10.73 0.08
CA TYR A 227 -51.00 -11.03 -0.84
C TYR A 227 -51.67 -12.37 -0.52
N SER A 228 -50.87 -13.42 -0.25
CA SER A 228 -51.36 -14.74 0.13
C SER A 228 -52.16 -14.69 1.44
N ILE A 229 -51.67 -13.97 2.45
CA ILE A 229 -52.36 -13.76 3.73
C ILE A 229 -53.69 -13.03 3.52
N LYS A 230 -53.71 -11.90 2.80
CA LYS A 230 -54.95 -11.16 2.50
C LYS A 230 -55.97 -11.98 1.71
N LYS A 231 -55.51 -12.79 0.75
CA LYS A 231 -56.37 -13.70 -0.03
C LYS A 231 -56.97 -14.80 0.84
N LYS A 232 -56.22 -15.30 1.84
CA LYS A 232 -56.69 -16.31 2.79
C LYS A 232 -57.73 -15.72 3.76
N ILE A 233 -57.53 -14.49 4.24
CA ILE A 233 -58.48 -13.77 5.11
C ILE A 233 -59.79 -13.44 4.37
N LYS A 234 -59.75 -13.08 3.08
CA LYS A 234 -60.96 -12.82 2.29
C LYS A 234 -61.79 -14.06 1.92
N ARG A 235 -61.26 -15.27 2.14
CA ARG A 235 -61.91 -16.55 1.77
C ARG A 235 -62.45 -17.34 2.97
N GLY A 236 -62.18 -16.90 4.20
CA GLY A 236 -62.78 -17.43 5.42
C GLY A 236 -63.81 -16.46 5.95
#